data_AF-A0A837I936-F1
#
_entry.id   AF-A0A837I936-F1
#
_cell.length_a   1.000
_cell.length_b   1.000
_cell.length_c   1.000
_cell.angle_alpha   90.00
_cell.angle_beta   90.00
_cell.angle_gamma   90.00
#
_symmetry.space_group_name_H-M   'P 1'
#
loop_
_entity.id
_entity.type
_entity.pdbx_description
1 polymer ?
#
loop_
_entity_poly.entity_id
_entity_poly.type
_entity_poly.pdbx_seq_one_letter_code
_entity_poly.pdbx_strand_id
1 'polypeptide(L)'
;MKKTALIIASFLLLLGGVFVASRIHAQESLQVLPLTVVPPKQEVLINPGEKFSTSVKFLNQADSPVTGSLYVLDFVVEDNVGTPMFLDNPQVVGTTQIPAKYSAAKWISIPDDTVTIASKGNISVPITINVPKTAVPGGRYAAVLFQPATNLTMEDFSYLYKGGRSYFRKRNRYQV
;
A
#
# COMPACT_ATOMS: atom_id res chain seq x y z
N MET A 1 19.61 37.77 -56.71
CA MET A 1 20.23 36.51 -56.25
C MET A 1 20.57 36.50 -54.75
N LYS A 2 21.22 37.54 -54.19
CA LYS A 2 21.56 37.55 -52.75
C LYS A 2 20.34 37.64 -51.80
N LYS A 3 19.31 38.40 -52.15
CA LYS A 3 18.09 38.58 -51.33
C LYS A 3 17.18 37.34 -51.33
N THR A 4 17.10 36.62 -52.44
CA THR A 4 16.30 35.39 -52.58
C THR A 4 16.93 34.21 -51.81
N ALA A 5 18.26 34.12 -51.80
CA ALA A 5 18.98 33.14 -50.98
C ALA A 5 18.77 33.37 -49.47
N LEU A 6 18.68 34.63 -49.04
CA LEU A 6 18.42 35.01 -47.64
C LEU A 6 17.01 34.64 -47.18
N ILE A 7 16.02 34.75 -48.06
CA ILE A 7 14.62 34.37 -47.78
C ILE A 7 14.49 32.85 -47.69
N ILE A 8 15.15 32.10 -48.58
CA ILE A 8 15.13 30.62 -48.55
C ILE A 8 15.87 30.09 -47.32
N ALA A 9 16.99 30.70 -46.94
CA ALA A 9 17.71 30.37 -45.71
C ALA A 9 16.87 30.64 -44.45
N SER A 10 16.13 31.76 -44.41
CA SER A 10 15.21 32.10 -43.32
C SER A 10 14.04 31.11 -43.23
N PHE A 11 13.49 30.68 -44.38
CA PHE A 11 12.40 29.70 -44.44
C PHE A 11 12.84 28.30 -44.00
N LEU A 12 14.06 27.89 -44.34
CA LEU A 12 14.66 26.63 -43.87
C LEU A 12 14.97 26.65 -42.37
N LEU A 13 15.36 27.81 -41.82
CA LEU A 13 15.61 27.98 -40.38
C LEU A 13 14.31 27.97 -39.56
N LEU A 14 13.22 28.52 -40.12
CA LEU A 14 11.88 28.45 -39.55
C LEU A 14 11.27 27.03 -39.59
N LEU A 15 11.55 26.24 -40.64
CA LEU A 15 11.12 24.84 -40.72
C LEU A 15 11.91 23.91 -39.78
N GLY A 16 13.19 24.19 -39.53
CA GLY A 16 14.05 23.41 -38.64
C GLY A 16 13.77 23.61 -37.13
N GLY A 17 13.11 24.70 -36.75
CA GLY A 17 12.89 25.09 -35.35
C GLY A 17 11.75 24.37 -34.62
N VAL A 18 10.91 23.59 -35.33
CA VAL A 18 9.69 22.98 -34.75
C VAL A 18 9.91 21.55 -34.22
N PHE A 19 11.11 20.98 -34.41
CA PHE A 19 11.44 19.60 -34.00
C PHE A 19 12.23 19.51 -32.68
N VAL A 20 12.07 20.46 -31.76
CA VAL A 20 12.46 20.23 -30.36
C VAL A 20 11.36 19.38 -29.73
N ALA A 21 11.47 18.08 -29.97
CA ALA A 21 10.64 17.05 -29.37
C ALA A 21 10.60 17.29 -27.86
N SER A 22 9.44 17.70 -27.36
CA SER A 22 9.08 17.62 -25.96
C SER A 22 9.28 16.15 -25.56
N ARG A 23 10.38 15.86 -24.88
CA ARG A 23 10.53 14.64 -24.10
C ARG A 23 9.50 14.76 -22.98
N ILE A 24 8.28 14.27 -23.23
CA ILE A 24 7.30 14.07 -22.17
C ILE A 24 7.95 13.03 -21.26
N HIS A 25 8.43 13.48 -20.10
CA HIS A 25 8.98 12.59 -19.09
C HIS A 25 7.89 11.60 -18.70
N ALA A 26 8.26 10.33 -18.82
CA ALA A 26 7.42 9.18 -18.57
C ALA A 26 6.74 9.29 -17.20
N GLN A 27 5.49 8.85 -17.19
CA GLN A 27 4.61 8.74 -16.05
C GLN A 27 5.35 8.18 -14.83
N GLU A 28 5.38 8.93 -13.73
CA GLU A 28 5.73 8.41 -12.41
C GLU A 28 4.74 7.29 -12.12
N SER A 29 5.13 6.05 -12.42
CA SER A 29 4.42 4.89 -11.90
C SER A 29 4.64 4.96 -10.40
N LEU A 30 3.63 5.45 -9.65
CA LEU A 30 3.39 4.99 -8.29
C LEU A 30 3.71 3.50 -8.32
N GLN A 31 4.80 3.11 -7.66
CA GLN A 31 5.26 1.74 -7.65
C GLN A 31 4.22 0.96 -6.82
N VAL A 32 3.09 0.64 -7.46
CA VAL A 32 2.07 -0.24 -6.92
C VAL A 32 2.77 -1.57 -6.84
N LEU A 33 3.28 -1.87 -5.65
CA LEU A 33 3.94 -3.12 -5.44
C LEU A 33 2.89 -4.22 -5.64
N PRO A 34 3.06 -5.09 -6.65
CA PRO A 34 2.02 -6.03 -7.05
C PRO A 34 2.03 -7.23 -6.08
N LEU A 35 1.56 -6.96 -4.86
CA LEU A 35 1.37 -7.96 -3.80
C LEU A 35 -0.06 -8.47 -3.83
N THR A 36 -0.22 -9.78 -3.74
CA THR A 36 -1.52 -10.43 -3.59
C THR A 36 -1.58 -11.17 -2.26
N VAL A 37 -2.72 -11.11 -1.58
CA VAL A 37 -2.95 -11.75 -0.28
C VAL A 37 -4.02 -12.83 -0.40
N VAL A 38 -3.77 -14.00 0.18
CA VAL A 38 -4.69 -15.14 0.15
C VAL A 38 -4.78 -15.82 1.53
N PRO A 39 -5.97 -16.00 2.10
CA PRO A 39 -7.25 -15.42 1.69
C PRO A 39 -7.33 -13.92 2.02
N PRO A 40 -8.12 -13.13 1.29
CA PRO A 40 -8.33 -11.70 1.59
C PRO A 40 -9.24 -11.49 2.82
N LYS A 41 -10.08 -12.47 3.15
CA LYS A 41 -10.98 -12.46 4.31
C LYS A 41 -11.14 -13.88 4.84
N GLN A 42 -11.13 -14.01 6.15
CA GLN A 42 -11.41 -15.28 6.82
C GLN A 42 -12.32 -15.02 8.02
N GLU A 43 -13.42 -15.78 8.10
CA GLU A 43 -14.32 -15.78 9.24
C GLU A 43 -14.20 -17.11 9.97
N VAL A 44 -14.11 -17.05 11.30
CA VAL A 44 -13.95 -18.22 12.16
C VAL A 44 -14.80 -18.08 13.40
N LEU A 45 -15.41 -19.18 13.82
CA LEU A 45 -16.13 -19.28 15.08
C LEU A 45 -15.24 -20.02 16.07
N ILE A 46 -14.87 -19.36 17.16
CA ILE A 46 -13.94 -19.88 18.16
C ILE A 46 -14.52 -19.59 19.55
N ASN A 47 -14.56 -20.59 20.43
CA ASN A 47 -15.10 -20.41 21.77
C ASN A 47 -14.09 -19.70 22.70
N PRO A 48 -14.56 -19.02 23.75
CA PRO A 48 -13.68 -18.45 24.78
C PRO A 48 -12.71 -19.49 25.36
N GLY A 49 -11.41 -19.18 25.39
CA GLY A 49 -10.37 -20.07 25.90
C GLY A 49 -9.77 -21.03 24.88
N GLU A 50 -10.32 -21.10 23.67
CA GLU A 50 -9.79 -21.93 22.59
C GLU A 50 -8.65 -21.25 21.82
N LYS A 51 -7.89 -22.08 21.13
CA LYS A 51 -6.83 -21.66 20.20
C LYS A 51 -7.18 -22.14 18.80
N PHE A 52 -6.89 -21.30 17.82
CA PHE A 52 -7.09 -21.61 16.41
C PHE A 52 -5.86 -21.21 15.61
N SER A 53 -5.43 -22.08 14.70
CA SER A 53 -4.27 -21.83 13.84
C SER A 53 -4.69 -21.79 12.38
N THR A 54 -4.20 -20.80 11.64
CA THR A 54 -4.42 -20.62 10.20
C THR A 54 -3.15 -20.04 9.56
N SER A 55 -3.21 -19.69 8.29
CA SER A 55 -2.12 -19.01 7.59
C SER A 55 -2.65 -18.02 6.58
N VAL A 56 -1.93 -16.92 6.39
CA VAL A 56 -2.14 -15.98 5.28
C VAL A 56 -0.93 -16.03 4.35
N LYS A 57 -1.19 -16.16 3.06
CA LYS A 57 -0.16 -16.16 2.02
C LYS A 57 -0.02 -14.78 1.41
N PHE A 58 1.22 -14.33 1.28
CA PHE A 58 1.59 -13.13 0.56
C PHE A 58 2.37 -13.53 -0.68
N LEU A 59 1.88 -13.10 -1.85
CA LEU A 59 2.47 -13.40 -3.15
C LEU A 59 3.05 -12.12 -3.72
N ASN A 60 4.34 -12.15 -4.03
CA ASN A 60 5.02 -11.07 -4.74
C ASN A 60 4.96 -11.33 -6.24
N GLN A 61 4.21 -10.52 -6.98
CA GLN A 61 4.13 -10.63 -8.43
C GLN A 61 5.18 -9.74 -9.13
N ALA A 62 6.05 -9.06 -8.39
CA ALA A 62 7.13 -8.25 -8.96
C ALA A 62 8.30 -9.13 -9.42
N ASP A 63 9.11 -8.57 -10.32
CA ASP A 63 10.35 -9.17 -10.78
C ASP A 63 11.54 -8.92 -9.83
N SER A 64 11.33 -8.17 -8.74
CA SER A 64 12.28 -7.94 -7.66
C SER A 64 11.80 -8.54 -6.33
N PRO A 65 12.70 -8.96 -5.43
CA PRO A 65 12.34 -9.35 -4.08
C PRO A 65 11.83 -8.16 -3.27
N VAL A 66 10.95 -8.42 -2.30
CA VAL A 66 10.36 -7.41 -1.42
C VAL A 66 10.60 -7.80 0.02
N THR A 67 11.20 -6.91 0.79
CA THR A 67 11.29 -7.02 2.25
C THR A 67 10.30 -6.07 2.88
N GLY A 68 9.64 -6.48 3.96
CA GLY A 68 8.70 -5.63 4.66
C GLY A 68 8.34 -6.18 6.03
N SER A 69 7.62 -5.35 6.78
CA SER A 69 7.15 -5.68 8.13
C SER A 69 5.71 -6.17 8.10
N LEU A 70 5.40 -7.12 8.98
CA LEU A 70 4.06 -7.62 9.20
C LEU A 70 3.44 -6.94 10.42
N TYR A 71 2.16 -6.58 10.31
CA TYR A 71 1.41 -5.97 11.41
C TYR A 71 0.07 -6.66 11.58
N VAL A 72 -0.41 -6.71 12.82
CA VAL A 72 -1.78 -7.11 13.12
C VAL A 72 -2.48 -5.94 13.79
N LEU A 73 -3.50 -5.39 13.13
CA LEU A 73 -4.19 -4.18 13.58
C LEU A 73 -5.69 -4.42 13.72
N ASP A 74 -6.29 -3.89 14.79
CA ASP A 74 -7.73 -3.76 14.86
C ASP A 74 -8.20 -2.68 13.89
N PHE A 75 -9.38 -2.87 13.31
CA PHE A 75 -10.02 -1.85 12.51
C PHE A 75 -11.50 -1.75 12.83
N VAL A 76 -12.05 -0.56 12.60
CA VAL A 76 -13.50 -0.32 12.57
C VAL A 76 -13.90 0.05 11.16
N VAL A 77 -15.14 -0.22 10.83
CA VAL A 77 -15.71 0.22 9.56
C VAL A 77 -16.42 1.54 9.81
N GLU A 78 -15.97 2.61 9.14
CA GLU A 78 -16.53 3.96 9.34
C GLU A 78 -17.83 4.20 8.57
N ASP A 79 -18.08 3.43 7.50
CA ASP A 79 -19.20 3.64 6.58
C ASP A 79 -19.93 2.35 6.19
N ASN A 80 -21.08 2.48 5.52
CA ASN A 80 -21.85 1.32 5.05
C ASN A 80 -21.22 0.63 3.82
N VAL A 81 -20.06 1.10 3.34
CA VAL A 81 -19.37 0.58 2.15
C VAL A 81 -18.20 -0.33 2.53
N GLY A 82 -17.82 -0.37 3.81
CA GLY A 82 -16.81 -1.28 4.33
C GLY A 82 -15.42 -0.67 4.45
N THR A 83 -15.28 0.66 4.44
CA THR A 83 -13.98 1.31 4.54
C THR A 83 -13.35 1.10 5.92
N PRO A 84 -12.21 0.39 6.04
CA PRO A 84 -11.59 0.12 7.32
C PRO A 84 -10.75 1.31 7.79
N MET A 85 -10.98 1.74 9.04
CA MET A 85 -10.08 2.61 9.79
C MET A 85 -9.31 1.77 10.81
N PHE A 86 -7.99 1.70 10.66
CA PHE A 86 -7.10 1.01 11.59
C PHE A 86 -6.88 1.82 12.86
N LEU A 87 -7.01 1.17 14.01
CA LEU A 87 -7.03 1.84 15.31
C LEU A 87 -5.64 1.98 15.99
N ASP A 88 -4.60 1.29 15.49
CA ASP A 88 -3.26 1.19 16.14
C ASP A 88 -2.05 1.25 15.16
N ASN A 89 -1.94 2.22 14.24
CA ASN A 89 -0.82 2.26 13.27
C ASN A 89 0.32 3.23 13.67
N PRO A 90 1.61 2.88 13.83
CA PRO A 90 2.79 3.76 14.09
C PRO A 90 3.03 5.01 13.21
N GLN A 91 2.44 5.10 12.02
CA GLN A 91 2.45 6.26 11.12
C GLN A 91 1.03 6.81 10.85
N VAL A 92 0.01 6.15 11.42
CA VAL A 92 -1.41 6.55 11.52
C VAL A 92 -1.85 6.28 12.98
N VAL A 93 -1.06 6.76 13.97
CA VAL A 93 -1.21 6.38 15.40
C VAL A 93 -2.12 7.39 16.03
N GLY A 94 -3.28 6.94 16.51
CA GLY A 94 -4.21 7.78 17.23
C GLY A 94 -4.65 7.13 18.52
N THR A 95 -3.74 7.03 19.50
CA THR A 95 -3.97 7.14 20.96
C THR A 95 -5.12 6.37 21.62
N THR A 96 -5.80 5.44 20.95
CA THR A 96 -7.02 4.80 21.44
C THR A 96 -6.72 3.36 21.80
N GLN A 97 -6.18 3.15 23.00
CA GLN A 97 -5.93 1.81 23.50
C GLN A 97 -7.25 1.06 23.69
N ILE A 98 -7.56 0.15 22.76
CA ILE A 98 -8.67 -0.77 22.92
C ILE A 98 -8.33 -1.74 24.05
N PRO A 99 -9.20 -1.89 25.08
CA PRO A 99 -9.00 -2.91 26.11
C PRO A 99 -8.78 -4.28 25.47
N ALA A 100 -7.83 -5.07 25.98
CA ALA A 100 -7.48 -6.38 25.41
C ALA A 100 -8.68 -7.34 25.27
N LYS A 101 -9.72 -7.14 26.09
CA LYS A 101 -10.97 -7.87 26.02
C LYS A 101 -11.86 -7.51 24.82
N TYR A 102 -11.53 -6.51 24.01
CA TYR A 102 -12.28 -6.09 22.81
C TYR A 102 -11.43 -6.05 21.53
N SER A 103 -10.11 -6.08 21.65
CA SER A 103 -9.17 -6.15 20.53
C SER A 103 -9.06 -7.58 20.00
N ALA A 104 -9.29 -7.79 18.71
CA ALA A 104 -8.97 -9.05 18.03
C ALA A 104 -7.47 -9.14 17.72
N ALA A 105 -6.82 -8.01 17.40
CA ALA A 105 -5.40 -7.98 17.10
C ALA A 105 -4.55 -8.53 18.26
N LYS A 106 -4.90 -8.19 19.51
CA LYS A 106 -4.23 -8.71 20.72
C LYS A 106 -4.37 -10.21 20.95
N TRP A 107 -5.30 -10.86 20.25
CA TRP A 107 -5.48 -12.32 20.33
C TRP A 107 -4.66 -13.05 19.28
N ILE A 108 -4.24 -12.33 18.25
CA ILE A 108 -3.57 -12.87 17.08
C ILE A 108 -2.06 -12.73 17.27
N SER A 109 -1.32 -13.77 16.93
CA SER A 109 0.13 -13.82 16.98
C SER A 109 0.69 -14.35 15.66
N ILE A 110 1.79 -13.75 15.23
CA ILE A 110 2.60 -14.14 14.07
C ILE A 110 4.04 -14.36 14.55
N PRO A 111 4.81 -15.28 13.93
CA PRO A 111 6.14 -15.63 14.42
C PRO A 111 7.22 -14.60 14.09
N ASP A 112 7.07 -13.90 12.95
CA ASP A 112 8.09 -13.02 12.39
C ASP A 112 7.48 -11.66 12.08
N ASP A 113 8.15 -10.60 12.53
CA ASP A 113 7.71 -9.21 12.35
C ASP A 113 8.21 -8.64 11.01
N THR A 114 9.22 -9.27 10.41
CA THR A 114 9.84 -8.87 9.14
C THR A 114 10.06 -10.08 8.26
N VAL A 115 9.64 -9.97 7.00
CA VAL A 115 9.73 -11.05 6.03
C VAL A 115 10.20 -10.54 4.67
N THR A 116 10.94 -11.39 3.97
CA THR A 116 11.35 -11.15 2.59
C THR A 116 10.66 -12.15 1.68
N ILE A 117 9.95 -11.64 0.66
CA ILE A 117 9.29 -12.42 -0.37
C ILE A 117 10.15 -12.33 -1.63
N ALA A 118 10.61 -13.47 -2.13
CA ALA A 118 11.39 -13.54 -3.36
C ALA A 118 10.61 -12.98 -4.56
N SER A 119 11.34 -12.60 -5.62
CA SER A 119 10.75 -12.25 -6.92
C SER A 119 9.85 -13.38 -7.44
N LYS A 120 8.65 -13.03 -7.92
CA LYS A 120 7.58 -13.98 -8.31
C LYS A 120 7.26 -15.05 -7.26
N GLY A 121 7.68 -14.85 -6.02
CA GLY A 121 7.61 -15.81 -4.93
C GLY A 121 6.38 -15.62 -4.05
N ASN A 122 6.26 -16.48 -3.05
CA ASN A 122 5.25 -16.35 -2.01
C ASN A 122 5.78 -16.85 -0.67
N ILE A 123 5.19 -16.33 0.40
CA ILE A 123 5.40 -16.81 1.77
C ILE A 123 4.05 -17.14 2.39
N SER A 124 4.05 -18.09 3.32
CA SER A 124 2.87 -18.45 4.11
C SER A 124 3.14 -18.08 5.57
N VAL A 125 2.51 -17.03 6.05
CA VAL A 125 2.67 -16.55 7.43
C VAL A 125 1.70 -17.35 8.31
N PRO A 126 2.20 -18.18 9.23
CA PRO A 126 1.33 -18.88 10.17
C PRO A 126 0.77 -17.87 11.19
N ILE A 127 -0.50 -18.03 11.51
CA ILE A 127 -1.25 -17.18 12.41
C ILE A 127 -1.84 -18.04 13.52
N THR A 128 -1.66 -17.63 14.77
CA THR A 128 -2.32 -18.25 15.92
C THR A 128 -3.23 -17.25 16.61
N ILE A 129 -4.50 -17.62 16.75
CA ILE A 129 -5.54 -16.87 17.44
C ILE A 129 -5.75 -17.52 18.81
N ASN A 130 -5.45 -16.79 19.89
CA ASN A 130 -5.62 -17.23 21.27
C ASN A 130 -6.77 -16.44 21.91
N VAL A 131 -7.97 -17.03 21.96
CA VAL A 131 -9.14 -16.35 22.52
C VAL A 131 -9.11 -16.44 24.05
N PRO A 132 -9.14 -15.31 24.78
CA PRO A 132 -9.20 -15.32 26.25
C PRO A 132 -10.45 -16.01 26.77
N LYS A 133 -10.35 -16.69 27.92
CA LYS A 133 -11.52 -17.28 28.61
C LYS A 133 -12.57 -16.24 29.02
N THR A 134 -12.15 -14.99 29.21
CA THR A 134 -13.02 -13.86 29.57
C THR A 134 -13.60 -13.15 28.35
N ALA A 135 -13.48 -13.72 27.15
CA ALA A 135 -14.04 -13.17 25.94
C ALA A 135 -15.57 -13.13 26.02
N VAL A 136 -16.15 -11.95 25.78
CA VAL A 136 -17.60 -11.77 25.63
C VAL A 136 -18.04 -12.09 24.21
N PRO A 137 -19.28 -12.61 24.02
CA PRO A 137 -19.86 -12.84 22.70
C PRO A 137 -19.85 -11.56 21.85
N GLY A 138 -19.61 -11.72 20.54
CA GLY A 138 -19.62 -10.63 19.57
C GLY A 138 -18.59 -10.81 18.46
N GLY A 139 -18.84 -10.20 17.31
CA GLY A 139 -17.90 -10.15 16.20
C GLY A 139 -16.73 -9.22 16.50
N ARG A 140 -15.52 -9.62 16.12
CA ARG A 140 -14.29 -8.86 16.32
C ARG A 140 -13.43 -8.97 15.07
N TYR A 141 -12.77 -7.89 14.71
CA TYR A 141 -12.12 -7.75 13.41
C TYR A 141 -10.71 -7.20 13.56
N ALA A 142 -9.77 -7.88 12.92
CA ALA A 142 -8.39 -7.44 12.79
C ALA A 142 -7.89 -7.77 11.40
N ALA A 143 -6.90 -7.02 10.94
CA ALA A 143 -6.23 -7.23 9.67
C ALA A 143 -4.78 -7.63 9.91
N VAL A 144 -4.28 -8.56 9.10
CA VAL A 144 -2.85 -8.83 8.96
C VAL A 144 -2.35 -8.08 7.73
N LEU A 145 -1.43 -7.16 7.94
CA LEU A 145 -0.92 -6.23 6.93
C LEU A 145 0.54 -6.53 6.66
N PHE A 146 0.94 -6.37 5.40
CA PHE A 146 2.34 -6.34 4.99
C PHE A 146 2.68 -4.93 4.53
N GLN A 147 3.69 -4.32 5.15
CA GLN A 147 4.20 -3.01 4.79
C GLN A 147 5.60 -3.17 4.18
N PRO A 148 5.79 -2.90 2.88
CA PRO A 148 7.10 -2.93 2.26
C PRO A 148 8.06 -1.94 2.94
N ALA A 149 9.30 -2.38 3.20
CA ALA A 149 10.37 -1.49 3.60
C ALA A 149 10.64 -0.55 2.43
N THR A 150 10.34 0.73 2.61
CA THR A 150 10.54 1.70 1.53
C THR A 150 12.02 2.06 1.47
N ASN A 151 12.72 1.55 0.45
CA ASN A 151 14.05 2.04 0.09
C ASN A 151 13.89 3.31 -0.76
N LEU A 152 13.36 4.38 -0.16
CA LEU A 152 13.43 5.69 -0.82
C LEU A 152 14.87 6.20 -0.69
N THR A 153 15.52 6.38 -1.82
CA THR A 153 16.81 7.05 -1.87
C THR A 153 16.60 8.56 -1.85
N MET A 154 17.60 9.35 -1.44
CA MET A 154 17.45 10.81 -1.36
C MET A 154 17.09 11.49 -2.71
N GLU A 155 17.27 10.79 -3.83
CA GLU A 155 16.78 11.24 -5.15
C GLU A 155 15.24 11.29 -5.21
N ASP A 156 14.54 10.36 -4.57
CA ASP A 156 13.07 10.26 -4.58
C ASP A 156 12.40 11.42 -3.83
N PHE A 157 13.10 12.02 -2.86
CA PHE A 157 12.62 13.20 -2.12
C PHE A 157 12.78 14.52 -2.91
N SER A 158 13.69 14.59 -3.88
CA SER A 158 13.90 15.82 -4.67
C SER A 158 12.70 16.16 -5.57
N TYR A 159 11.93 15.14 -5.96
CA TYR A 159 10.71 15.27 -6.75
C TYR A 159 9.50 15.70 -5.89
N LEU A 160 9.46 15.33 -4.62
CA LEU A 160 8.37 15.68 -3.70
C LEU A 160 8.39 17.15 -3.25
N TYR A 161 9.56 17.79 -3.20
CA TYR A 161 9.69 19.19 -2.74
C TYR A 161 9.64 20.25 -3.84
N LYS A 162 9.71 19.88 -5.14
CA LYS A 162 9.59 20.84 -6.25
C LYS A 162 8.15 21.24 -6.60
N GLY A 163 7.15 20.55 -6.05
CA GLY A 163 5.73 20.86 -6.25
C GLY A 163 5.13 21.64 -5.08
N GLY A 164 5.70 22.79 -4.72
CA GLY A 164 5.10 23.70 -3.75
C GLY A 164 3.75 24.24 -4.24
N ARG A 165 2.67 23.46 -4.04
CA ARG A 165 1.27 23.86 -3.89
C ARG A 165 0.44 22.62 -3.55
N SER A 166 0.01 22.56 -2.29
CA SER A 166 -0.94 21.57 -1.77
C SER A 166 -2.25 21.64 -2.55
N TYR A 167 -2.60 20.55 -3.25
CA TYR A 167 -3.95 20.34 -3.77
C TYR A 167 -4.46 18.97 -3.30
N PHE A 168 -5.18 18.97 -2.18
CA PHE A 168 -6.22 17.96 -1.95
C PHE A 168 -7.31 18.18 -3.01
N ARG A 169 -7.43 17.29 -4.00
CA ARG A 169 -8.59 17.25 -4.89
C ARG A 169 -9.23 15.86 -4.86
N LYS A 170 -10.22 15.73 -3.97
CA LYS A 170 -11.23 14.65 -3.99
C LYS A 170 -11.91 14.65 -5.37
N ARG A 171 -11.76 13.58 -6.15
CA ARG A 171 -12.60 13.32 -7.33
C ARG A 171 -13.21 11.93 -7.22
N ASN A 172 -14.47 11.90 -6.78
CA ASN A 172 -15.42 10.84 -7.09
C ASN A 172 -15.72 10.87 -8.59
N ARG A 173 -15.64 9.71 -9.24
CA ARG A 173 -16.39 9.16 -10.38
C ARG A 173 -15.60 7.90 -10.79
N TYR A 174 -16.19 6.71 -10.88
CA TYR A 174 -17.04 6.29 -12.01
C TYR A 174 -18.13 5.27 -11.60
N GLN A 175 -19.29 5.41 -12.25
CA GLN A 175 -20.20 4.31 -12.59
C GLN A 175 -19.55 3.46 -13.68
N VAL A 176 -19.65 2.13 -13.61
CA VAL A 176 -20.59 1.30 -14.37
C VAL A 176 -20.98 0.12 -13.48
#